data_AF-A0A9N9M502-F1
#
_entry.id   AF-A0A9N9M502-F1
#
_cell.length_a   1.000
_cell.length_b   1.000
_cell.length_c   1.000
_cell.angle_alpha   90.00
_cell.angle_beta   90.00
_cell.angle_gamma   90.00
#
_symmetry.space_group_name_H-M   'P 1'
#
loop_
_entity.id
_entity.type
_entity.pdbx_description
1 polymer ?
#
loop_
_entity_poly.entity_id
_entity_poly.type
_entity_poly.pdbx_seq_one_letter_code
_entity_poly.pdbx_strand_id
1 'polypeptide(L)'
;MKLVLVSVIAALGSTIVADSLPYDIDSDWAPAGPGDVRGPCPMLNTLANHNILPHNGKNLTEEITIQALIDGVNFTSSLGKFLFNFALTTNPVSGTGMFDLDHLGIHNILEHDASLSRPDDFHNPSDVFDPVIFNETKSYWTGEIIDLEAAATSRHARAETSVATNPGFMLSNIAMGFAYGEVAAYLMVFGKDEDGRKAGQARKDWVTYLFEQEKLPTELGWITPNPAISNLELCQMTQNVFRTTGTTKQVAEAWFPCFLFGAS
;
A
#
# COMPACT_ATOMS: atom_id res chain seq x y z
N MET A 1 26.04 50.23 -47.55
CA MET A 1 25.40 50.21 -46.22
C MET A 1 25.16 48.76 -45.84
N LYS A 2 25.80 48.26 -44.77
CA LYS A 2 25.70 46.87 -44.31
C LYS A 2 24.33 46.65 -43.65
N LEU A 3 23.53 45.71 -44.14
CA LEU A 3 22.35 45.22 -43.43
C LEU A 3 22.81 44.12 -42.45
N VAL A 4 22.69 44.37 -41.15
CA VAL A 4 22.88 43.37 -40.11
C VAL A 4 21.50 42.79 -39.79
N LEU A 5 21.29 41.52 -40.12
CA LEU A 5 20.11 40.77 -39.67
C LEU A 5 20.30 40.39 -38.21
N VAL A 6 19.56 41.04 -37.31
CA VAL A 6 19.43 40.63 -35.92
C VAL A 6 18.31 39.59 -35.85
N SER A 7 18.67 38.31 -35.70
CA SER A 7 17.70 37.26 -35.37
C SER A 7 17.37 37.33 -33.88
N VAL A 8 16.12 37.66 -33.56
CA VAL A 8 15.58 37.57 -32.20
C VAL A 8 15.12 36.13 -32.00
N ILE A 9 15.93 35.34 -31.30
CA ILE A 9 15.51 34.01 -30.81
C ILE A 9 14.69 34.27 -29.54
N ALA A 10 13.37 34.17 -29.65
CA ALA A 10 12.49 34.13 -28.50
C ALA A 10 12.61 32.74 -27.86
N ALA A 11 13.42 32.64 -26.80
CA ALA A 11 13.43 31.46 -25.95
C ALA A 11 12.12 31.45 -25.14
N LEU A 12 11.16 30.62 -25.55
CA LEU A 12 10.04 30.24 -24.71
C LEU A 12 10.60 29.34 -23.60
N GLY A 13 10.97 29.96 -22.48
CA GLY A 13 11.24 29.22 -21.26
C GLY A 13 9.93 28.59 -20.79
N SER A 14 9.77 27.28 -21.02
CA SER A 14 8.75 26.50 -20.33
C SER A 14 9.14 26.45 -18.86
N THR A 15 8.53 27.32 -18.06
CA THR A 15 8.50 27.14 -16.61
C THR A 15 7.68 25.89 -16.35
N ILE A 16 8.36 24.79 -16.04
CA ILE A 16 7.72 23.65 -15.39
C ILE A 16 7.23 24.20 -14.06
N VAL A 17 5.93 24.45 -13.96
CA VAL A 17 5.27 24.58 -12.67
C VAL A 17 5.32 23.18 -12.11
N ALA A 18 6.29 22.92 -11.22
CA ALA A 18 6.15 21.81 -10.31
C ALA A 18 4.86 22.10 -9.53
N ASP A 19 3.82 21.31 -9.74
CA ASP A 19 2.66 21.31 -8.86
C ASP A 19 3.19 20.99 -7.46
N SER A 20 3.45 22.04 -6.69
CA SER A 20 3.75 21.93 -5.28
C SER A 20 2.49 21.35 -4.65
N LEU A 21 2.61 20.15 -4.06
CA LEU A 21 1.61 19.65 -3.12
C LEU A 21 1.24 20.80 -2.18
N PRO A 22 -0.04 21.15 -2.01
CA PRO A 22 -0.44 22.32 -1.21
C PRO A 22 -0.21 22.15 0.31
N TYR A 23 0.55 21.14 0.72
CA TYR A 23 0.78 20.75 2.10
C TYR A 23 2.15 20.07 2.20
N ASP A 24 3.02 20.57 3.08
CA ASP A 24 4.33 19.96 3.37
C ASP A 24 4.13 18.75 4.29
N ILE A 25 3.70 17.65 3.68
CA ILE A 25 3.43 16.35 4.31
C ILE A 25 4.62 15.88 5.18
N ASP A 26 5.84 16.29 4.85
CA ASP A 26 7.05 15.89 5.59
C ASP A 26 7.19 16.59 6.95
N SER A 27 6.72 17.84 7.07
CA SER A 27 6.86 18.64 8.31
C SER A 27 5.99 18.15 9.46
N ASP A 28 4.95 17.38 9.17
CA ASP A 28 3.96 16.88 10.14
C ASP A 28 4.14 15.39 10.50
N TRP A 29 5.22 14.74 10.05
CA TRP A 29 5.51 13.37 10.46
C TRP A 29 6.01 13.29 11.90
N ALA A 30 5.38 12.44 12.70
CA ALA A 30 5.88 12.01 13.99
C ALA A 30 5.58 10.51 14.20
N PRO A 31 6.44 9.76 14.92
CA PRO A 31 6.11 8.39 15.30
C PRO A 31 4.99 8.38 16.34
N ALA A 32 4.31 7.24 16.47
CA ALA A 32 3.30 7.04 17.51
C ALA A 32 3.88 7.28 18.93
N GLY A 33 3.16 8.06 19.74
CA GLY A 33 3.49 8.36 21.13
C GLY A 33 2.73 7.51 22.15
N PRO A 34 2.92 7.78 23.46
CA PRO A 34 2.20 7.07 24.52
C PRO A 34 0.68 7.23 24.39
N GLY A 35 -0.03 6.12 24.20
CA GLY A 35 -1.50 6.09 24.11
C GLY A 35 -2.05 6.11 22.69
N ASP A 36 -1.21 6.32 21.69
CA ASP A 36 -1.54 6.15 20.28
C ASP A 36 -1.51 4.65 19.92
N VAL A 37 -2.33 4.26 18.96
CA VAL A 37 -2.40 2.87 18.46
C VAL A 37 -2.02 2.79 16.99
N ARG A 38 -1.45 1.65 16.61
CA ARG A 38 -1.03 1.30 15.25
C ARG A 38 -1.42 -0.15 15.01
N GLY A 39 -1.55 -0.54 13.75
CA GLY A 39 -1.96 -1.88 13.33
C GLY A 39 -0.91 -2.58 12.45
N PRO A 40 -1.29 -3.69 11.80
CA PRO A 40 -0.40 -4.43 10.90
C PRO A 40 -0.19 -3.72 9.55
N CYS A 41 -1.05 -2.77 9.19
CA CYS A 41 -0.99 -2.07 7.91
C CYS A 41 0.03 -0.91 7.94
N PRO A 42 1.19 -1.02 7.26
CA PRO A 42 2.19 0.05 7.27
C PRO A 42 1.68 1.34 6.65
N MET A 43 0.79 1.28 5.65
CA MET A 43 0.24 2.48 5.03
C MET A 43 -0.65 3.27 5.99
N LEU A 44 -1.59 2.63 6.68
CA LEU A 44 -2.47 3.36 7.62
C LEU A 44 -1.68 3.89 8.83
N ASN A 45 -0.66 3.16 9.28
CA ASN A 45 0.28 3.65 10.29
C ASN A 45 1.01 4.90 9.82
N THR A 46 1.52 4.89 8.58
CA THR A 46 2.12 6.06 7.92
C THR A 46 1.16 7.24 7.87
N LEU A 47 -0.09 7.05 7.45
CA LEU A 47 -1.06 8.13 7.37
C LEU A 47 -1.38 8.73 8.76
N ALA A 48 -1.41 7.92 9.82
CA ALA A 48 -1.53 8.43 11.18
C ALA A 48 -0.26 9.18 11.64
N ASN A 49 0.92 8.66 11.31
CA ASN A 49 2.19 9.32 11.62
C ASN A 49 2.31 10.71 10.94
N HIS A 50 1.74 10.88 9.75
CA HIS A 50 1.68 12.16 9.02
C HIS A 50 0.48 13.06 9.39
N ASN A 51 -0.31 12.73 10.41
CA ASN A 51 -1.55 13.45 10.75
C ASN A 51 -2.62 13.51 9.63
N ILE A 52 -2.49 12.65 8.60
CA ILE A 52 -3.49 12.49 7.53
C ILE A 52 -4.70 11.67 8.06
N LEU A 53 -4.42 10.66 8.88
CA LEU A 53 -5.39 10.10 9.83
C LEU A 53 -5.21 10.77 11.20
N PRO A 54 -6.23 10.71 12.09
CA PRO A 54 -6.04 11.03 13.50
C PRO A 54 -4.78 10.35 14.06
N HIS A 55 -3.83 11.14 14.55
CA HIS A 55 -2.51 10.65 14.95
C HIS A 55 -2.56 9.54 16.00
N ASN A 56 -3.57 9.59 16.86
CA ASN A 56 -3.79 8.57 17.89
C ASN A 56 -4.24 7.22 17.35
N GLY A 57 -4.60 7.12 16.07
CA GLY A 57 -5.05 5.89 15.41
C GLY A 57 -6.44 5.41 15.84
N LYS A 58 -7.28 6.26 16.46
CA LYS A 58 -8.56 5.87 17.07
C LYS A 58 -9.77 6.55 16.43
N ASN A 59 -10.93 5.91 16.54
CA ASN A 59 -12.24 6.39 16.10
C ASN A 59 -12.29 6.73 14.59
N LEU A 60 -11.70 5.88 13.76
CA LEU A 60 -11.64 6.09 12.32
C LEU A 60 -12.99 5.76 11.68
N THR A 61 -13.70 6.79 11.22
CA THR A 61 -15.00 6.67 10.53
C THR A 61 -14.81 6.47 9.02
N GLU A 62 -15.90 6.18 8.30
CA GLU A 62 -15.90 6.05 6.83
C GLU A 62 -15.31 7.30 6.16
N GLU A 63 -15.79 8.47 6.54
CA GLU A 63 -15.37 9.76 5.97
C GLU A 63 -13.88 10.03 6.22
N ILE A 64 -13.41 9.86 7.46
CA ILE A 64 -12.01 10.05 7.84
C ILE A 64 -11.11 9.11 7.02
N THR A 65 -11.51 7.84 6.91
CA THR A 65 -10.71 6.81 6.22
C THR A 65 -10.65 7.07 4.71
N ILE A 66 -11.79 7.41 4.09
CA ILE A 66 -11.84 7.72 2.66
C ILE A 66 -10.99 8.95 2.34
N GLN A 67 -11.15 10.03 3.12
CA GLN A 67 -10.42 11.27 2.88
C GLN A 67 -8.91 11.07 3.03
N ALA A 68 -8.48 10.34 4.07
CA ALA A 68 -7.07 10.03 4.29
C ALA A 68 -6.44 9.21 3.14
N LEU A 69 -7.18 8.25 2.57
CA LEU A 69 -6.69 7.44 1.45
C LEU A 69 -6.65 8.23 0.13
N ILE A 70 -7.55 9.21 -0.05
CA ILE A 70 -7.49 10.15 -1.18
C ILE A 70 -6.26 11.05 -1.03
N ASP A 71 -6.11 11.71 0.12
CA ASP A 71 -5.07 12.72 0.32
C ASP A 71 -3.66 12.08 0.40
N GLY A 72 -3.57 10.91 1.03
CA GLY A 72 -2.29 10.24 1.27
C GLY A 72 -1.76 9.45 0.09
N VAL A 73 -2.61 8.76 -0.67
CA VAL A 73 -2.18 7.83 -1.74
C VAL A 73 -3.03 7.88 -3.01
N ASN A 74 -3.91 8.87 -3.13
CA ASN A 74 -4.79 9.09 -4.27
C ASN A 74 -5.61 7.86 -4.67
N PHE A 75 -6.20 7.17 -3.68
CA PHE A 75 -7.20 6.13 -3.96
C PHE A 75 -8.54 6.78 -4.30
N THR A 76 -9.34 6.14 -5.16
CA THR A 76 -10.71 6.61 -5.40
C THR A 76 -11.57 6.47 -4.13
N SER A 77 -12.60 7.30 -3.97
CA SER A 77 -13.52 7.18 -2.83
C SER A 77 -14.19 5.81 -2.75
N SER A 78 -14.48 5.19 -3.90
CA SER A 78 -15.01 3.82 -3.98
C SER A 78 -14.03 2.77 -3.44
N LEU A 79 -12.72 2.97 -3.64
CA LEU A 79 -11.69 2.08 -3.11
C LEU A 79 -11.51 2.31 -1.61
N GLY A 80 -11.47 3.57 -1.17
CA GLY A 80 -11.45 3.91 0.25
C GLY A 80 -12.64 3.32 1.01
N LYS A 81 -13.85 3.44 0.45
CA LYS A 81 -15.07 2.85 1.05
C LYS A 81 -15.00 1.32 1.11
N PHE A 82 -14.52 0.70 0.04
CA PHE A 82 -14.34 -0.75 -0.01
C PHE A 82 -13.42 -1.23 1.12
N LEU A 83 -12.26 -0.60 1.27
CA LEU A 83 -11.29 -0.94 2.33
C LEU A 83 -11.84 -0.64 3.73
N PHE A 84 -12.54 0.49 3.91
CA PHE A 84 -13.19 0.83 5.17
C PHE A 84 -14.21 -0.23 5.61
N ASN A 85 -15.05 -0.72 4.69
CA ASN A 85 -16.05 -1.74 5.01
C ASN A 85 -15.41 -3.03 5.55
N PHE A 86 -14.23 -3.40 5.04
CA PHE A 86 -13.47 -4.53 5.58
C PHE A 86 -12.86 -4.19 6.95
N ALA A 87 -12.21 -3.04 7.08
CA ALA A 87 -11.62 -2.58 8.34
C ALA A 87 -12.66 -2.55 9.47
N LEU A 88 -13.89 -2.12 9.19
CA LEU A 88 -14.99 -2.08 10.15
C LEU A 88 -15.33 -3.46 10.73
N THR A 89 -15.11 -4.55 9.98
CA THR A 89 -15.38 -5.92 10.47
C THR A 89 -14.42 -6.37 11.56
N THR A 90 -13.31 -5.66 11.74
CA THR A 90 -12.30 -5.93 12.78
C THR A 90 -12.63 -5.28 14.12
N ASN A 91 -13.63 -4.39 14.20
CA ASN A 91 -14.01 -3.82 15.49
C ASN A 91 -14.64 -4.90 16.38
N PRO A 92 -14.10 -5.16 17.60
CA PRO A 92 -14.67 -6.16 18.51
C PRO A 92 -16.07 -5.79 19.03
N VAL A 93 -16.47 -4.52 18.90
CA VAL A 93 -17.80 -4.02 19.22
C VAL A 93 -18.57 -3.76 17.92
N SER A 94 -19.68 -4.48 17.74
CA SER A 94 -20.51 -4.33 16.55
C SER A 94 -21.29 -3.01 16.54
N GLY A 95 -21.52 -2.47 15.34
CA GLY A 95 -22.42 -1.32 15.13
C GLY A 95 -21.85 0.04 15.53
N THR A 96 -20.56 0.16 15.79
CA THR A 96 -19.89 1.43 16.15
C THR A 96 -19.74 2.39 14.97
N GLY A 97 -19.67 1.88 13.74
CA GLY A 97 -19.43 2.68 12.54
C GLY A 97 -18.00 3.24 12.42
N MET A 98 -17.07 2.72 13.23
CA MET A 98 -15.68 3.15 13.25
C MET A 98 -14.74 2.00 13.65
N PHE A 99 -13.43 2.14 13.44
CA PHE A 99 -12.42 1.22 13.94
C PHE A 99 -11.19 1.99 14.46
N ASP A 100 -10.37 1.32 15.27
CA ASP A 100 -9.06 1.81 15.71
C ASP A 100 -7.99 0.98 14.98
N LEU A 101 -6.80 1.53 14.74
CA LEU A 101 -5.78 0.86 13.93
C LEU A 101 -5.34 -0.49 14.50
N ASP A 102 -5.32 -0.65 15.83
CA ASP A 102 -5.00 -1.91 16.51
C ASP A 102 -6.10 -2.97 16.39
N HIS A 103 -7.34 -2.59 16.06
CA HIS A 103 -8.37 -3.58 15.74
C HIS A 103 -8.02 -4.38 14.49
N LEU A 104 -7.29 -3.79 13.54
CA LEU A 104 -6.92 -4.47 12.29
C LEU A 104 -6.06 -5.71 12.50
N GLY A 105 -5.38 -5.82 13.66
CA GLY A 105 -4.55 -6.97 14.05
C GLY A 105 -5.31 -8.19 14.57
N ILE A 106 -6.65 -8.15 14.62
CA ILE A 106 -7.41 -9.33 15.02
C ILE A 106 -7.24 -10.43 13.97
N HIS A 107 -6.55 -11.49 14.41
CA HIS A 107 -6.15 -12.59 13.55
C HIS A 107 -7.33 -13.25 12.82
N ASN A 108 -7.10 -13.54 11.54
CA ASN A 108 -8.01 -14.27 10.65
C ASN A 108 -9.35 -13.57 10.37
N ILE A 109 -9.40 -12.24 10.47
CA ILE A 109 -10.43 -11.40 9.84
C ILE A 109 -9.87 -10.75 8.58
N LEU A 110 -8.90 -9.84 8.76
CA LEU A 110 -8.10 -9.22 7.70
C LEU A 110 -6.63 -9.59 7.85
N GLU A 111 -6.10 -9.45 9.07
CA GLU A 111 -4.77 -9.93 9.46
C GLU A 111 -4.66 -11.44 9.20
N HIS A 112 -3.48 -11.85 8.76
CA HIS A 112 -3.22 -13.18 8.25
C HIS A 112 -1.75 -13.59 8.36
N ASP A 113 -1.55 -14.91 8.42
CA ASP A 113 -0.22 -15.51 8.30
C ASP A 113 0.44 -15.20 6.94
N ALA A 114 1.76 -15.43 6.87
CA ALA A 114 2.59 -15.16 5.70
C ALA A 114 2.61 -13.67 5.29
N SER A 115 2.53 -12.80 6.29
CA SER A 115 2.76 -11.36 6.14
C SER A 115 4.16 -11.05 5.59
N LEU A 116 4.28 -9.94 4.86
CA LEU A 116 5.55 -9.49 4.26
C LEU A 116 6.55 -8.95 5.29
N SER A 117 6.07 -8.52 6.46
CA SER A 117 6.90 -7.81 7.44
C SER A 117 6.52 -8.06 8.90
N ARG A 118 5.51 -8.87 9.16
CA ARG A 118 5.02 -9.20 10.50
C ARG A 118 5.10 -10.72 10.70
N PRO A 119 5.33 -11.19 11.93
CA PRO A 119 5.28 -12.60 12.28
C PRO A 119 3.85 -13.14 12.17
N ASP A 120 3.75 -14.43 11.88
CA ASP A 120 2.48 -15.17 12.04
C ASP A 120 2.06 -15.15 13.52
N ASP A 121 0.75 -15.11 13.79
CA ASP A 121 0.17 -15.04 15.14
C ASP A 121 0.67 -16.17 16.04
N PHE A 122 0.86 -17.36 15.47
CA PHE A 122 1.42 -18.53 16.13
C PHE A 122 2.79 -18.28 16.77
N HIS A 123 3.64 -17.47 16.12
CA HIS A 123 4.99 -17.16 16.60
C HIS A 123 5.00 -15.95 17.52
N ASN A 124 4.27 -14.91 17.14
CA ASN A 124 4.16 -13.67 17.90
C ASN A 124 2.93 -12.89 17.44
N PRO A 125 1.91 -12.67 18.29
CA PRO A 125 0.68 -11.95 17.95
C PRO A 125 0.88 -10.43 17.85
N SER A 126 2.12 -9.97 17.64
CA SER A 126 2.45 -8.55 17.60
C SER A 126 2.38 -8.03 16.17
N ASP A 127 1.59 -6.97 15.97
CA ASP A 127 1.49 -6.25 14.68
C ASP A 127 2.71 -5.36 14.36
N VAL A 128 3.76 -5.44 15.17
CA VAL A 128 4.98 -4.63 15.04
C VAL A 128 5.82 -5.14 13.89
N PHE A 129 6.39 -4.20 13.12
CA PHE A 129 7.35 -4.49 12.07
C PHE A 129 8.51 -5.39 12.57
N ASP A 130 8.77 -6.48 11.86
CA ASP A 130 9.87 -7.40 12.11
C ASP A 130 10.91 -7.31 10.97
N PRO A 131 12.13 -6.81 11.25
CA PRO A 131 13.17 -6.68 10.23
C PRO A 131 13.69 -8.02 9.71
N VAL A 132 13.62 -9.11 10.48
CA VAL A 132 14.07 -10.43 10.03
C VAL A 132 13.12 -10.94 8.94
N ILE A 133 11.82 -10.82 9.18
CA ILE A 133 10.78 -11.22 8.22
C ILE A 133 10.83 -10.35 6.97
N PHE A 134 10.92 -9.03 7.15
CA PHE A 134 10.99 -8.14 6.00
C PHE A 134 12.29 -8.31 5.19
N ASN A 135 13.40 -8.70 5.84
CA ASN A 135 14.63 -9.04 5.12
C ASN A 135 14.49 -10.31 4.26
N GLU A 136 13.71 -11.31 4.71
CA GLU A 136 13.36 -12.46 3.86
C GLU A 136 12.61 -12.00 2.61
N THR A 137 11.57 -11.17 2.78
CA THR A 137 10.83 -10.59 1.64
C THR A 137 11.76 -9.82 0.69
N LYS A 138 12.58 -8.91 1.23
CA LYS A 138 13.52 -8.08 0.44
C LYS A 138 14.58 -8.91 -0.28
N SER A 139 14.89 -10.13 0.17
CA SER A 139 15.91 -10.98 -0.45
C SER A 139 15.57 -11.37 -1.90
N TYR A 140 14.28 -11.35 -2.25
CA TYR A 140 13.78 -11.62 -3.60
C TYR A 140 13.76 -10.37 -4.51
N TRP A 141 14.00 -9.18 -3.96
CA TRP A 141 14.02 -7.92 -4.71
C TRP A 141 15.45 -7.58 -5.13
N THR A 142 15.93 -8.23 -6.19
CA THR A 142 17.36 -8.22 -6.58
C THR A 142 17.84 -6.92 -7.23
N GLY A 143 16.93 -6.06 -7.70
CA GLY A 143 17.24 -4.76 -8.31
C GLY A 143 16.72 -3.56 -7.52
N GLU A 144 16.94 -2.36 -8.08
CA GLU A 144 16.37 -1.11 -7.56
C GLU A 144 14.86 -1.00 -7.81
N ILE A 145 14.36 -1.76 -8.78
CA ILE A 145 12.94 -1.88 -9.11
C ILE A 145 12.46 -3.26 -8.70
N ILE A 146 11.36 -3.29 -7.95
CA ILE A 146 10.56 -4.47 -7.68
C ILE A 146 9.59 -4.60 -8.85
N ASP A 147 9.79 -5.57 -9.73
CA ASP A 147 8.81 -5.91 -10.75
C ASP A 147 7.77 -6.90 -10.21
N LEU A 148 6.75 -7.17 -11.03
CA LEU A 148 5.67 -8.09 -10.69
C LEU A 148 6.16 -9.50 -10.34
N GLU A 149 7.25 -9.97 -10.98
CA GLU A 149 7.81 -11.29 -10.71
C GLU A 149 8.46 -11.33 -9.34
N ALA A 150 9.39 -10.41 -9.06
CA ALA A 150 10.03 -10.30 -7.75
C ALA A 150 9.01 -10.11 -6.61
N ALA A 151 7.99 -9.30 -6.84
CA ALA A 151 6.89 -9.08 -5.92
C ALA A 151 6.11 -10.37 -5.62
N ALA A 152 5.66 -11.07 -6.66
CA ALA A 152 4.91 -12.32 -6.55
C ALA A 152 5.75 -13.44 -5.91
N THR A 153 7.02 -13.57 -6.30
CA THR A 153 7.95 -14.55 -5.71
C THR A 153 8.16 -14.29 -4.23
N SER A 154 8.40 -13.04 -3.82
CA SER A 154 8.60 -12.70 -2.40
C SER A 154 7.41 -13.07 -1.52
N ARG A 155 6.19 -12.88 -2.03
CA ARG A 155 4.96 -13.24 -1.33
C ARG A 155 4.75 -14.75 -1.24
N HIS A 156 5.03 -15.45 -2.34
CA HIS A 156 4.96 -16.92 -2.36
C HIS A 156 5.95 -17.53 -1.38
N ALA A 157 7.20 -17.04 -1.36
CA ALA A 157 8.22 -17.49 -0.43
C ALA A 157 7.82 -17.29 1.04
N ARG A 158 7.21 -16.14 1.38
CA ARG A 158 6.67 -15.93 2.74
C ARG A 158 5.63 -16.98 3.11
N ALA A 159 4.75 -17.37 2.17
CA ALA A 159 3.78 -18.42 2.39
C ALA A 159 4.45 -19.80 2.57
N GLU A 160 5.47 -20.13 1.78
CA GLU A 160 6.23 -21.38 1.95
C GLU A 160 6.92 -21.45 3.31
N THR A 161 7.56 -20.36 3.75
CA THR A 161 8.18 -20.27 5.07
C THR A 161 7.16 -20.47 6.17
N SER A 162 6.04 -19.72 6.16
CA SER A 162 4.98 -19.86 7.16
C SER A 162 4.41 -21.29 7.20
N VAL A 163 4.12 -21.91 6.05
CA VAL A 163 3.67 -23.32 6.01
C VAL A 163 4.70 -24.28 6.62
N ALA A 164 6.00 -24.02 6.43
CA ALA A 164 7.07 -24.87 6.95
C ALA A 164 7.32 -24.69 8.45
N THR A 165 7.06 -23.50 9.02
CA THR A 165 7.42 -23.16 10.42
C THR A 165 6.23 -23.00 11.36
N ASN A 166 5.02 -22.79 10.84
CA ASN A 166 3.80 -22.57 11.59
C ASN A 166 2.86 -23.79 11.45
N PRO A 167 2.80 -24.71 12.43
CA PRO A 167 1.89 -25.86 12.39
C PRO A 167 0.41 -25.46 12.49
N GLY A 168 0.12 -24.22 12.86
CA GLY A 168 -1.22 -23.62 12.90
C GLY A 168 -1.51 -22.70 11.72
N PHE A 169 -0.77 -22.80 10.61
CA PHE A 169 -0.92 -21.90 9.46
C PHE A 169 -2.37 -21.73 8.99
N MET A 170 -2.81 -20.48 8.91
CA MET A 170 -4.15 -20.07 8.52
C MET A 170 -4.12 -18.94 7.48
N LEU A 171 -4.67 -19.24 6.30
CA LEU A 171 -4.87 -18.27 5.24
C LEU A 171 -6.24 -18.49 4.58
N SER A 172 -7.28 -17.84 5.12
CA SER A 172 -8.64 -17.90 4.57
C SER A 172 -8.71 -17.29 3.16
N ASN A 173 -9.81 -17.51 2.42
CA ASN A 173 -9.96 -16.91 1.09
C ASN A 173 -9.95 -15.36 1.12
N ILE A 174 -10.52 -14.77 2.18
CA ILE A 174 -10.52 -13.31 2.36
C ILE A 174 -9.09 -12.83 2.63
N ALA A 175 -8.42 -13.47 3.59
CA ALA A 175 -7.02 -13.19 3.92
C ALA A 175 -6.09 -13.35 2.71
N MET A 176 -6.28 -14.39 1.91
CA MET A 176 -5.55 -14.58 0.66
C MET A 176 -5.77 -13.42 -0.30
N GLY A 177 -7.02 -12.96 -0.49
CA GLY A 177 -7.32 -11.79 -1.29
C GLY A 177 -6.56 -10.53 -0.84
N PHE A 178 -6.55 -10.25 0.47
CA PHE A 178 -5.81 -9.12 1.06
C PHE A 178 -4.31 -9.27 0.87
N ALA A 179 -3.76 -10.42 1.20
CA ALA A 179 -2.33 -10.66 1.15
C ALA A 179 -1.76 -10.51 -0.28
N TYR A 180 -2.53 -10.84 -1.32
CA TYR A 180 -2.12 -10.59 -2.72
C TYR A 180 -2.43 -9.14 -3.14
N GLY A 181 -3.51 -8.56 -2.63
CA GLY A 181 -3.89 -7.16 -2.85
C GLY A 181 -2.92 -6.15 -2.24
N GLU A 182 -2.27 -6.48 -1.13
CA GLU A 182 -1.23 -5.67 -0.50
C GLU A 182 0.02 -5.56 -1.39
N VAL A 183 0.38 -6.68 -2.03
CA VAL A 183 1.46 -6.71 -3.03
C VAL A 183 1.11 -5.83 -4.23
N ALA A 184 -0.11 -5.97 -4.73
CA ALA A 184 -0.63 -5.11 -5.80
C ALA A 184 -0.64 -3.63 -5.39
N ALA A 185 -1.05 -3.32 -4.17
CA ALA A 185 -1.16 -1.95 -3.68
C ALA A 185 0.20 -1.25 -3.65
N TYR A 186 1.25 -1.85 -3.08
CA TYR A 186 2.56 -1.18 -3.07
C TYR A 186 3.15 -1.04 -4.49
N LEU A 187 2.90 -1.99 -5.39
CA LEU A 187 3.29 -1.89 -6.81
C LEU A 187 2.58 -0.75 -7.55
N MET A 188 1.42 -0.32 -7.08
CA MET A 188 0.66 0.78 -7.67
C MET A 188 0.97 2.13 -7.02
N VAL A 189 1.17 2.15 -5.69
CA VAL A 189 1.47 3.36 -4.92
C VAL A 189 2.90 3.85 -5.17
N PHE A 190 3.86 2.93 -5.33
CA PHE A 190 5.28 3.28 -5.46
C PHE A 190 5.85 3.03 -6.87
N GLY A 191 4.98 2.91 -7.86
CA GLY A 191 5.37 2.85 -9.27
C GLY A 191 5.50 4.23 -9.89
N LYS A 192 6.53 4.46 -10.71
CA LYS A 192 6.74 5.74 -11.42
C LYS A 192 7.27 5.53 -12.84
N ASP A 193 6.65 6.23 -13.79
CA ASP A 193 7.14 6.49 -15.14
C ASP A 193 7.10 8.00 -15.42
N GLU A 194 7.26 8.40 -16.69
CA GLU A 194 7.27 9.78 -17.13
C GLU A 194 5.92 10.50 -16.88
N ASP A 195 4.82 9.75 -16.81
CA ASP A 195 3.45 10.26 -16.67
C ASP A 195 2.92 10.25 -15.22
N GLY A 196 3.70 9.74 -14.27
CA GLY A 196 3.44 9.87 -12.83
C GLY A 196 3.07 8.58 -12.08
N ARG A 197 2.73 7.49 -12.76
CA ARG A 197 2.54 6.17 -12.15
C ARG A 197 2.74 5.03 -13.14
N LYS A 198 3.68 4.13 -12.84
CA LYS A 198 3.89 2.87 -13.58
C LYS A 198 3.36 1.67 -12.81
N ALA A 199 2.12 1.25 -13.09
CA ALA A 199 1.52 0.09 -12.41
C ALA A 199 2.32 -1.21 -12.68
N GLY A 200 2.51 -2.03 -11.63
CA GLY A 200 3.14 -3.35 -11.73
C GLY A 200 4.66 -3.35 -11.55
N GLN A 201 5.24 -2.19 -11.24
CA GLN A 201 6.62 -2.05 -10.79
C GLN A 201 6.67 -1.01 -9.68
N ALA A 202 7.56 -1.18 -8.70
CA ALA A 202 7.79 -0.19 -7.65
C ALA A 202 9.28 0.05 -7.41
N ARG A 203 9.63 1.27 -7.00
CA ARG A 203 10.98 1.54 -6.48
C ARG A 203 11.19 0.83 -5.15
N LYS A 204 12.26 0.03 -5.06
CA LYS A 204 12.58 -0.77 -3.87
C LYS A 204 12.81 0.10 -2.64
N ASP A 205 13.49 1.23 -2.79
CA ASP A 205 13.78 2.12 -1.67
C ASP A 205 12.53 2.81 -1.15
N TRP A 206 11.59 3.21 -2.00
CA TRP A 206 10.30 3.74 -1.57
C TRP A 206 9.46 2.72 -0.79
N VAL A 207 9.37 1.48 -1.28
CA VAL A 207 8.66 0.41 -0.57
C VAL A 207 9.36 0.10 0.75
N THR A 208 10.69 0.00 0.76
CA THR A 208 11.47 -0.24 1.98
C THR A 208 11.26 0.87 3.00
N TYR A 209 11.24 2.12 2.55
CA TYR A 209 11.01 3.30 3.40
C TYR A 209 9.63 3.24 4.08
N LEU A 210 8.59 2.88 3.33
CA LEU A 210 7.25 2.68 3.90
C LEU A 210 7.27 1.66 5.04
N PHE A 211 7.83 0.46 4.80
CA PHE A 211 7.78 -0.62 5.78
C PHE A 211 8.68 -0.37 7.00
N GLU A 212 9.87 0.19 6.80
CA GLU A 212 10.85 0.37 7.88
C GLU A 212 10.62 1.65 8.69
N GLN A 213 10.06 2.69 8.08
CA GLN A 213 9.89 3.99 8.72
C GLN A 213 8.43 4.34 9.00
N GLU A 214 7.48 3.65 8.36
CA GLU A 214 6.06 4.05 8.36
C GLU A 214 5.92 5.56 8.08
N LYS A 215 6.56 5.96 6.98
CA LYS A 215 6.65 7.33 6.46
C LYS A 215 6.50 7.32 4.93
N LEU A 216 5.87 8.35 4.36
CA LEU A 216 5.80 8.55 2.92
C LEU A 216 7.19 8.96 2.39
N PRO A 217 7.70 8.36 1.29
CA PRO A 217 9.06 8.61 0.81
C PRO A 217 9.20 9.90 -0.03
N THR A 218 8.54 10.98 0.36
CA THR A 218 8.56 12.28 -0.32
C THR A 218 9.96 12.86 -0.39
N GLU A 219 10.78 12.70 0.65
CA GLU A 219 12.20 13.07 0.65
C GLU A 219 13.05 12.29 -0.38
N LEU A 220 12.58 11.12 -0.82
CA LEU A 220 13.18 10.32 -1.89
C LEU A 220 12.61 10.63 -3.28
N GLY A 221 11.84 11.73 -3.39
CA GLY A 221 11.21 12.20 -4.62
C GLY A 221 9.94 11.45 -5.02
N TRP A 222 9.32 10.71 -4.08
CA TRP A 222 7.98 10.17 -4.29
C TRP A 222 6.95 11.29 -4.27
N ILE A 223 5.95 11.15 -5.12
CA ILE A 223 4.76 11.99 -5.17
C ILE A 223 3.56 11.08 -5.17
N THR A 224 2.40 11.60 -4.77
CA THR A 224 1.16 10.83 -4.82
C THR A 224 0.91 10.30 -6.23
N PRO A 225 0.42 9.05 -6.37
CA PRO A 225 0.21 8.45 -7.68
C PRO A 225 -0.85 9.23 -8.47
N ASN A 226 -0.66 9.39 -9.78
CA ASN A 226 -1.63 10.03 -10.67
C ASN A 226 -1.68 9.24 -12.00
N PRO A 227 -2.86 8.85 -12.54
CA PRO A 227 -4.22 9.05 -12.01
C PRO A 227 -4.51 8.26 -10.73
N ALA A 228 -5.63 8.60 -10.08
CA ALA A 228 -6.10 7.96 -8.87
C ALA A 228 -6.29 6.44 -9.06
N ILE A 229 -5.93 5.67 -8.03
CA ILE A 229 -6.00 4.21 -8.05
C ILE A 229 -7.42 3.74 -7.73
N SER A 230 -8.04 3.05 -8.67
CA SER A 230 -9.42 2.54 -8.56
C SER A 230 -9.51 1.10 -8.05
N ASN A 231 -10.70 0.69 -7.59
CA ASN A 231 -11.00 -0.69 -7.21
C ASN A 231 -10.69 -1.70 -8.32
N LEU A 232 -11.02 -1.34 -9.57
CA LEU A 232 -10.82 -2.20 -10.72
C LEU A 232 -9.34 -2.42 -11.00
N GLU A 233 -8.53 -1.36 -10.96
CA GLU A 233 -7.10 -1.47 -11.19
C GLU A 233 -6.41 -2.26 -10.09
N LEU A 234 -6.77 -2.03 -8.82
CA LEU A 234 -6.25 -2.81 -7.70
C LEU A 234 -6.58 -4.28 -7.90
N CYS A 235 -7.83 -4.61 -8.22
CA CYS A 235 -8.23 -5.99 -8.45
C CYS A 235 -7.50 -6.64 -9.63
N GLN A 236 -7.36 -5.93 -10.75
CA GLN A 236 -6.63 -6.43 -11.92
C GLN A 236 -5.16 -6.69 -11.58
N MET A 237 -4.54 -5.81 -10.80
CA MET A 237 -3.16 -6.01 -10.35
C MET A 237 -3.07 -7.19 -9.38
N THR A 238 -4.00 -7.37 -8.44
CA THR A 238 -4.09 -8.55 -7.57
C THR A 238 -4.14 -9.84 -8.39
N GLN A 239 -4.98 -9.89 -9.43
CA GLN A 239 -5.03 -11.05 -10.34
C GLN A 239 -3.72 -11.27 -11.09
N ASN A 240 -3.01 -10.21 -11.46
CA ASN A 240 -1.69 -10.32 -12.08
C ASN A 240 -0.68 -10.93 -11.11
N VAL A 241 -0.67 -10.53 -9.83
CA VAL A 241 0.19 -11.14 -8.80
C VAL A 241 -0.12 -12.64 -8.67
N PHE A 242 -1.40 -13.03 -8.57
CA PHE A 242 -1.81 -14.44 -8.52
C PHE A 242 -1.32 -15.25 -9.73
N ARG A 243 -1.43 -14.69 -10.93
CA ARG A 243 -1.03 -15.39 -12.16
C ARG A 243 0.48 -15.57 -12.25
N THR A 244 1.24 -14.61 -11.74
CA THR A 244 2.70 -14.67 -11.76
C THR A 244 3.25 -15.71 -10.78
N THR A 245 2.53 -16.08 -9.72
CA THR A 245 2.91 -17.22 -8.86
C THR A 245 2.62 -18.60 -9.48
N GLY A 246 2.37 -18.68 -10.79
CA GLY A 246 2.09 -19.94 -11.50
C GLY A 246 0.64 -20.41 -11.46
N THR A 247 -0.28 -19.62 -10.89
CA THR A 247 -1.71 -19.92 -10.82
C THR A 247 -2.38 -19.65 -12.18
N THR A 248 -3.29 -20.52 -12.63
CA THR A 248 -3.99 -20.28 -13.92
C THR A 248 -4.94 -19.08 -13.82
N LYS A 249 -5.20 -18.41 -14.96
CA LYS A 249 -6.14 -17.28 -15.04
C LYS A 249 -7.54 -17.64 -14.48
N GLN A 250 -8.05 -18.82 -14.81
CA GLN A 250 -9.35 -19.30 -14.33
C GLN A 250 -9.39 -19.51 -12.82
N VAL A 251 -8.29 -19.97 -12.21
CA VAL A 251 -8.20 -20.15 -10.76
C VAL A 251 -8.09 -18.78 -10.07
N ALA A 252 -7.28 -17.86 -10.60
CA ALA A 252 -7.20 -16.49 -10.08
C ALA A 252 -8.55 -15.74 -10.16
N GLU A 253 -9.28 -15.86 -11.28
CA GLU A 253 -10.61 -15.25 -11.45
C GLU A 253 -11.68 -15.91 -10.57
N ALA A 254 -11.57 -17.20 -10.28
CA ALA A 254 -12.47 -17.92 -9.38
C ALA A 254 -12.24 -17.54 -7.90
N TRP A 255 -10.99 -17.26 -7.52
CA TRP A 255 -10.66 -16.86 -6.14
C TRP A 255 -10.90 -15.38 -5.88
N PHE A 256 -10.67 -14.51 -6.86
CA PHE A 256 -10.81 -13.07 -6.71
C PHE A 256 -11.46 -12.41 -7.95
N PRO A 257 -12.79 -12.56 -8.11
CA PRO A 257 -13.49 -12.03 -9.27
C PRO A 257 -13.63 -10.49 -9.21
N CYS A 258 -12.98 -9.78 -10.13
CA CYS A 258 -13.03 -8.31 -10.18
C CYS A 258 -14.40 -7.70 -10.48
N PHE A 259 -15.38 -8.49 -10.96
CA PHE A 259 -16.73 -7.96 -11.16
C PHE A 259 -17.43 -7.59 -9.84
N LEU A 260 -17.02 -8.16 -8.70
CA LEU A 260 -17.48 -7.75 -7.37
C LEU A 260 -16.95 -6.37 -6.95
N PHE A 261 -15.92 -5.87 -7.65
CA PHE A 261 -15.25 -4.59 -7.42
C PHE A 261 -15.69 -3.50 -8.41
N GLY A 262 -16.50 -3.85 -9.41
CA GLY A 262 -17.02 -2.94 -10.43
C GLY A 262 -18.44 -2.42 -10.17
N ALA A 263 -19.05 -2.81 -9.05
CA ALA A 263 -20.38 -2.34 -8.64
C ALA A 263 -20.25 -1.26 -7.56
N SER A 264 -20.05 -0.03 -8.00
CA SER A 264 -20.37 1.19 -7.25
C SER A 264 -21.02 2.18 -8.19
#